data_AF-A0A2N0HNA8-F1
#
_entry.id   AF-A0A2N0HNA8-F1
#
_cell.length_a   1.000
_cell.length_b   1.000
_cell.length_c   1.000
_cell.angle_alpha   90.00
_cell.angle_beta   90.00
_cell.angle_gamma   90.00
#
_symmetry.space_group_name_H-M   'P 1'
#
loop_
_entity.id
_entity.type
_entity.pdbx_description
1 polymer ?
#
loop_
_entity_poly.entity_id
_entity_poly.type
_entity_poly.pdbx_seq_one_letter_code
_entity_poly.pdbx_strand_id
1 'polypeptide(L)'
;MKHRHLLAIPALLAALGVQAQDRTADPLGPLAQCINRSEFQFRQQDRLPAQVTTRSVKLATGEGRVSVADGYRLMLFHKGSLPFVNLKIERSADGRFAADRETIVAQMQQMSANSKPPQLVPLETDTRQGVEVLALNNPYITQSSGVISLYTLLHAASGTVATAYLLNQPADKREFATDAQYQALRDQFLAALVTCMANPAPPAVSLNTSPTPKRTTT
;
A
#
# COMPACT_ATOMS: atom_id res chain seq x y z
N MET A 1 -52.58 -9.17 -53.10
CA MET A 1 -51.10 -9.16 -52.95
C MET A 1 -50.76 -8.32 -51.71
N LYS A 2 -50.14 -8.94 -50.70
CA LYS A 2 -49.87 -8.33 -49.37
C LYS A 2 -48.54 -7.58 -49.39
N HIS A 3 -48.52 -6.28 -49.10
CA HIS A 3 -47.29 -5.53 -48.87
C HIS A 3 -46.99 -5.49 -47.37
N ARG A 4 -45.86 -6.09 -46.98
CA ARG A 4 -45.32 -6.09 -45.60
C ARG A 4 -44.51 -4.82 -45.42
N HIS A 5 -44.92 -3.96 -44.49
CA HIS A 5 -44.08 -2.87 -43.98
C HIS A 5 -43.05 -3.44 -42.99
N LEU A 6 -41.77 -3.29 -43.31
CA LEU A 6 -40.65 -3.54 -42.41
C LEU A 6 -40.41 -2.28 -41.57
N LEU A 7 -40.72 -2.35 -40.28
CA LEU A 7 -40.33 -1.36 -39.28
C LEU A 7 -38.87 -1.64 -38.86
N ALA A 8 -37.98 -0.69 -39.13
CA ALA A 8 -36.61 -0.72 -38.62
C ALA A 8 -36.58 -0.10 -37.21
N ILE A 9 -36.15 -0.89 -36.22
CA ILE A 9 -35.94 -0.46 -34.83
C ILE A 9 -34.49 0.02 -34.71
N PRO A 10 -34.20 1.28 -34.37
CA PRO A 10 -32.84 1.72 -34.09
C PRO A 10 -32.42 1.21 -32.71
N ALA A 11 -31.41 0.34 -32.67
CA ALA A 11 -30.75 -0.07 -31.44
C ALA A 11 -29.84 1.06 -30.93
N LEU A 12 -30.23 1.71 -29.83
CA LEU A 12 -29.33 2.60 -29.08
C LEU A 12 -28.27 1.75 -28.37
N LEU A 13 -27.04 1.76 -28.91
CA LEU A 13 -25.85 1.32 -28.18
C LEU A 13 -25.50 2.38 -27.15
N ALA A 14 -25.78 2.12 -25.88
CA ALA A 14 -25.24 2.89 -24.77
C ALA A 14 -23.73 2.60 -24.66
N ALA A 15 -22.90 3.53 -25.13
CA ALA A 15 -21.47 3.49 -24.90
C ALA A 15 -21.19 3.78 -23.42
N LEU A 16 -20.95 2.74 -22.63
CA LEU A 16 -20.32 2.87 -21.32
C LEU A 16 -18.88 3.33 -21.54
N GLY A 17 -18.69 4.66 -21.56
CA GLY A 17 -17.36 5.25 -21.54
C GLY A 17 -16.65 4.81 -20.26
N VAL A 18 -15.62 3.99 -20.40
CA VAL A 18 -14.62 3.78 -19.35
C VAL A 18 -13.94 5.13 -19.18
N GLN A 19 -14.40 5.94 -18.23
CA GLN A 19 -13.69 7.17 -17.90
C GLN A 19 -12.35 6.76 -17.32
N ALA A 20 -11.28 7.07 -18.05
CA ALA A 20 -9.92 6.97 -17.54
C ALA A 20 -9.86 7.83 -16.28
N GLN A 21 -9.59 7.20 -15.14
CA GLN A 21 -9.53 7.88 -13.86
C GLN A 21 -8.35 8.84 -13.89
N ASP A 22 -8.63 10.15 -13.82
CA ASP A 22 -7.61 11.19 -13.87
C ASP A 22 -6.71 11.10 -12.62
N ARG A 23 -5.47 10.66 -12.80
CA ARG A 23 -4.44 10.50 -11.75
C ARG A 23 -3.52 11.72 -11.63
N THR A 24 -3.94 12.90 -12.11
CA THR A 24 -3.20 14.15 -11.95
C THR A 24 -2.97 14.50 -10.48
N ALA A 25 -3.92 14.19 -9.60
CA ALA A 25 -3.70 14.24 -8.16
C ALA A 25 -2.79 13.09 -7.72
N ASP A 26 -1.83 13.37 -6.82
CA ASP A 26 -0.98 12.37 -6.16
C ASP A 26 -1.40 12.21 -4.68
N PRO A 27 -2.49 11.45 -4.40
CA PRO A 27 -3.00 11.28 -3.05
C PRO A 27 -2.06 10.49 -2.13
N LEU A 28 -1.12 9.72 -2.68
CA LEU A 28 -0.19 8.87 -1.92
C LEU A 28 1.20 9.51 -1.75
N GLY A 29 1.51 10.57 -2.49
CA GLY A 29 2.76 11.33 -2.39
C GLY A 29 3.10 11.76 -0.96
N PRO A 30 2.19 12.39 -0.20
CA PRO A 30 2.45 12.78 1.19
C PRO A 30 2.81 11.59 2.09
N LEU A 31 2.15 10.45 1.92
CA LEU A 31 2.47 9.21 2.65
C LEU A 31 3.86 8.69 2.26
N ALA A 32 4.14 8.56 0.95
CA ALA A 32 5.44 8.12 0.46
C ALA A 32 6.58 9.00 1.00
N GLN A 33 6.40 10.33 0.99
CA GLN A 33 7.37 11.27 1.50
C GLN A 33 7.49 11.24 3.04
N CYS A 34 6.40 11.00 3.77
CA CYS A 34 6.46 10.78 5.20
C CYS A 34 7.36 9.60 5.56
N ILE A 35 7.21 8.47 4.85
CA ILE A 35 8.09 7.31 5.03
C ILE A 35 9.53 7.67 4.67
N ASN A 36 9.77 8.36 3.56
CA ASN A 36 11.13 8.71 3.13
C ASN A 36 11.87 9.66 4.09
N ARG A 37 11.15 10.38 4.94
CA ARG A 37 11.72 11.22 6.01
C ARG A 37 12.00 10.45 7.30
N SER A 38 11.59 9.19 7.39
CA SER A 38 11.95 8.30 8.49
C SER A 38 13.38 7.76 8.31
N GLU A 39 13.80 6.85 9.19
CA GLU A 39 15.07 6.12 8.99
C GLU A 39 15.00 5.12 7.82
N PHE A 40 13.82 4.87 7.24
CA PHE A 40 13.61 4.00 6.09
C PHE A 40 13.41 4.81 4.81
N GLN A 41 14.44 4.86 3.97
CA GLN A 41 14.48 5.68 2.76
C GLN A 41 14.29 4.81 1.53
N PHE A 42 13.47 5.24 0.57
CA PHE A 42 13.40 4.52 -0.70
C PHE A 42 14.53 4.95 -1.63
N ARG A 43 15.11 3.97 -2.34
CA ARG A 43 16.01 4.25 -3.47
C ARG A 43 15.34 4.03 -4.83
N GLN A 44 14.17 3.39 -4.82
CA GLN A 44 13.34 3.17 -5.98
C GLN A 44 11.88 3.47 -5.60
N GLN A 45 11.22 4.29 -6.42
CA GLN A 45 9.84 4.69 -6.27
C GLN A 45 9.15 4.61 -7.63
N ASP A 46 8.26 3.63 -7.78
CA ASP A 46 7.48 3.44 -9.01
C ASP A 46 5.99 3.68 -8.71
N ARG A 47 5.39 4.73 -9.30
CA ARG A 47 3.95 4.92 -9.26
C ARG A 47 3.27 3.95 -10.23
N LEU A 48 2.14 3.37 -9.84
CA LEU A 48 1.40 2.45 -10.69
C LEU A 48 0.88 3.17 -11.93
N PRO A 49 1.04 2.58 -13.13
CA PRO A 49 0.44 3.10 -14.35
C PRO A 49 -1.09 3.23 -14.22
N ALA A 50 -1.66 4.27 -14.85
CA ALA A 50 -3.09 4.61 -14.73
C ALA A 50 -4.04 3.46 -15.11
N GLN A 51 -3.63 2.60 -16.04
CA GLN A 51 -4.40 1.44 -16.48
C GLN A 51 -4.52 0.33 -15.41
N VAL A 52 -3.70 0.36 -14.36
CA VAL A 52 -3.77 -0.61 -13.25
C VAL A 52 -4.85 -0.14 -12.28
N THR A 53 -6.08 -0.58 -12.50
CA THR A 53 -7.26 -0.22 -11.69
C THR A 53 -7.66 -1.28 -10.66
N THR A 54 -7.10 -2.48 -10.78
CA THR A 54 -7.36 -3.60 -9.86
C THR A 54 -6.12 -4.49 -9.74
N ARG A 55 -6.05 -5.27 -8.66
CA ARG A 55 -5.16 -6.43 -8.55
C ARG A 55 -5.95 -7.67 -8.16
N SER A 56 -5.55 -8.81 -8.70
CA SER A 56 -6.09 -10.12 -8.31
C SER A 56 -5.38 -10.64 -7.06
N VAL A 57 -6.12 -11.35 -6.22
CA VAL A 57 -5.61 -12.03 -5.02
C VAL A 57 -6.13 -13.46 -4.97
N LYS A 58 -5.35 -14.37 -4.39
CA LYS A 58 -5.80 -15.75 -4.17
C LYS A 58 -6.55 -15.84 -2.85
N LEU A 59 -7.75 -16.42 -2.90
CA LEU A 59 -8.63 -16.69 -1.78
C LEU A 59 -8.87 -18.21 -1.69
N ALA A 60 -9.47 -18.67 -0.58
CA ALA A 60 -9.91 -20.05 -0.45
C ALA A 60 -10.97 -20.43 -1.51
N THR A 61 -11.80 -19.46 -1.90
CA THR A 61 -12.92 -19.61 -2.84
C THR A 61 -12.54 -19.37 -4.31
N GLY A 62 -11.26 -19.10 -4.61
CA GLY A 62 -10.79 -18.77 -5.96
C GLY A 62 -10.06 -17.44 -6.01
N GLU A 63 -10.28 -16.65 -7.06
CA GLU A 63 -9.67 -15.33 -7.19
C GLU A 63 -10.58 -14.22 -6.67
N GLY A 64 -10.02 -13.31 -5.86
CA GLY A 64 -10.64 -12.04 -5.48
C GLY A 64 -10.01 -10.87 -6.22
N ARG A 65 -10.68 -9.71 -6.22
CA ARG A 65 -10.14 -8.46 -6.77
C ARG A 65 -10.14 -7.36 -5.74
N VAL A 66 -9.04 -6.62 -5.68
CA VAL A 66 -8.89 -5.41 -4.88
C VAL A 66 -8.82 -4.23 -5.84
N SER A 67 -9.61 -3.18 -5.58
CA SER A 67 -9.57 -1.96 -6.38
C SER A 67 -8.33 -1.12 -6.07
N VAL A 68 -7.80 -0.45 -7.10
CA VAL A 68 -6.59 0.36 -7.01
C VAL A 68 -6.80 1.67 -7.78
N ALA A 69 -7.17 2.72 -7.07
CA ALA A 69 -7.28 4.06 -7.63
C ALA A 69 -5.90 4.69 -7.88
N ASP A 70 -4.91 4.38 -7.04
CA ASP A 70 -3.52 4.78 -7.18
C ASP A 70 -2.62 3.82 -6.38
N GLY A 71 -1.32 3.83 -6.66
CA GLY A 71 -0.36 3.10 -5.84
C GLY A 71 1.10 3.42 -6.12
N TYR A 72 1.95 3.12 -5.16
CA TYR A 72 3.40 3.11 -5.29
C TYR A 72 3.99 1.75 -4.94
N ARG A 73 5.10 1.42 -5.61
CA ARG A 73 6.05 0.40 -5.19
C ARG A 73 7.31 1.09 -4.74
N LEU A 74 7.68 0.88 -3.48
CA LEU A 74 8.77 1.54 -2.79
C LEU A 74 9.74 0.47 -2.31
N MET A 75 11.00 0.56 -2.74
CA MET A 75 12.06 -0.28 -2.23
C MET A 75 12.83 0.48 -1.15
N LEU A 76 12.59 0.12 0.11
CA LEU A 76 13.08 0.85 1.29
C LEU A 76 14.35 0.21 1.84
N PHE A 77 15.29 1.08 2.20
CA PHE A 77 16.57 0.80 2.80
C PHE A 77 16.61 1.48 4.17
N HIS A 78 17.32 0.86 5.11
CA HIS A 78 17.69 1.51 6.36
C HIS A 78 19.14 2.02 6.22
N LYS A 79 20.09 1.54 7.02
CA LYS A 79 21.49 1.99 6.97
C LYS A 79 22.35 1.18 5.98
N GLY A 80 21.86 0.02 5.56
CA GLY A 80 22.57 -0.94 4.72
C GLY A 80 22.51 -0.67 3.23
N SER A 81 23.22 -1.50 2.48
CA SER A 81 23.25 -1.47 1.01
C SER A 81 22.17 -2.32 0.36
N LEU A 82 21.44 -3.12 1.13
CA LEU A 82 20.39 -4.01 0.66
C LEU A 82 19.02 -3.53 1.15
N PRO A 83 17.95 -3.77 0.37
CA PRO A 83 16.61 -3.35 0.76
C PRO A 83 16.13 -4.16 1.95
N PHE A 84 15.53 -3.48 2.93
CA PHE A 84 14.92 -4.11 4.10
C PHE A 84 13.43 -4.38 3.88
N VAL A 85 12.74 -3.47 3.16
CA VAL A 85 11.31 -3.61 2.89
C VAL A 85 11.02 -3.37 1.41
N ASN A 86 10.27 -4.29 0.81
CA ASN A 86 9.51 -4.00 -0.41
C ASN A 86 8.10 -3.58 0.00
N LEU A 87 7.79 -2.30 -0.13
CA LEU A 87 6.54 -1.71 0.31
C LEU A 87 5.65 -1.39 -0.89
N LYS A 88 4.41 -1.84 -0.85
CA LYS A 88 3.35 -1.40 -1.75
C LYS A 88 2.41 -0.52 -0.95
N ILE A 89 2.12 0.68 -1.42
CA ILE A 89 1.02 1.51 -0.88
C ILE A 89 0.01 1.72 -2.00
N GLU A 90 -1.27 1.53 -1.68
CA GLU A 90 -2.36 1.57 -2.63
C GLU A 90 -3.51 2.39 -2.03
N ARG A 91 -4.23 3.12 -2.86
CA ARG A 91 -5.48 3.79 -2.52
C ARG A 91 -6.61 2.98 -3.13
N SER A 92 -7.55 2.51 -2.33
CA SER A 92 -8.80 1.92 -2.83
C SER A 92 -9.59 2.95 -3.64
N ALA A 93 -10.35 2.48 -4.64
CA ALA A 93 -11.31 3.33 -5.32
C ALA A 93 -12.40 3.81 -4.35
N ASP A 94 -12.99 4.97 -4.66
CA ASP A 94 -13.98 5.61 -3.80
C ASP A 94 -15.17 4.68 -3.53
N GLY A 95 -15.55 4.56 -2.26
CA GLY A 95 -16.60 3.65 -1.80
C GLY A 95 -16.23 2.16 -1.82
N ARG A 96 -15.01 1.77 -2.23
CA ARG A 96 -14.60 0.36 -2.35
C ARG A 96 -13.79 -0.18 -1.17
N PHE A 97 -13.27 0.69 -0.30
CA PHE A 97 -12.36 0.29 0.77
C PHE A 97 -12.90 -0.86 1.66
N ALA A 98 -14.18 -0.83 2.05
CA ALA A 98 -14.75 -1.88 2.89
C ALA A 98 -14.70 -3.26 2.22
N ALA A 99 -15.11 -3.35 0.94
CA ALA A 99 -15.07 -4.59 0.17
C ALA A 99 -13.63 -5.04 -0.14
N ASP A 100 -12.73 -4.09 -0.42
CA ASP A 100 -11.31 -4.36 -0.62
C ASP A 100 -10.67 -4.93 0.66
N ARG A 101 -10.99 -4.34 1.81
CA ARG A 101 -10.56 -4.81 3.13
C ARG A 101 -11.00 -6.26 3.37
N GLU A 102 -12.27 -6.58 3.17
CA GLU A 102 -12.77 -7.96 3.33
C GLU A 102 -11.99 -8.94 2.45
N THR A 103 -11.76 -8.57 1.19
CA THR A 103 -10.97 -9.37 0.24
C THR A 103 -9.52 -9.56 0.71
N ILE A 104 -8.89 -8.51 1.25
CA ILE A 104 -7.53 -8.55 1.78
C ILE A 104 -7.43 -9.40 3.05
N VAL A 105 -8.39 -9.28 3.96
CA VAL A 105 -8.45 -10.11 5.17
C VAL A 105 -8.59 -11.58 4.79
N ALA A 106 -9.50 -11.91 3.86
CA ALA A 106 -9.66 -13.27 3.35
C ALA A 106 -8.39 -13.80 2.67
N GLN A 107 -7.67 -12.93 1.93
CA GLN A 107 -6.36 -13.27 1.36
C GLN A 107 -5.35 -13.62 2.47
N MET A 108 -5.22 -12.78 3.49
CA MET A 108 -4.28 -12.99 4.59
C MET A 108 -4.60 -14.27 5.38
N GLN A 109 -5.89 -14.55 5.61
CA GLN A 109 -6.36 -15.80 6.20
C GLN A 109 -5.96 -17.01 5.34
N GLN A 110 -6.18 -16.94 4.03
CA GLN A 110 -5.80 -18.00 3.10
C GLN A 110 -4.28 -18.22 3.05
N MET A 111 -3.49 -17.15 3.14
CA MET A 111 -2.04 -17.25 3.20
C MET A 111 -1.57 -17.92 4.50
N SER A 112 -2.18 -17.57 5.64
CA SER A 112 -1.91 -18.24 6.92
C SER A 112 -2.27 -19.73 6.88
N ALA A 113 -3.46 -20.07 6.35
CA ALA A 113 -3.92 -21.45 6.22
C ALA A 113 -3.03 -22.31 5.31
N ASN A 114 -2.38 -21.70 4.31
CA ASN A 114 -1.46 -22.38 3.40
C ASN A 114 -0.01 -22.40 3.89
N SER A 115 0.30 -21.76 5.02
CA SER A 115 1.64 -21.85 5.61
C SER A 115 1.96 -23.29 6.00
N LYS A 116 3.23 -23.70 5.86
CA LYS A 116 3.66 -25.08 6.06
C LYS A 116 4.83 -25.14 7.04
N PRO A 117 4.96 -26.24 7.80
CA PRO A 117 6.16 -26.47 8.60
C PRO A 117 7.44 -26.39 7.75
N PRO A 118 8.55 -25.85 8.29
CA PRO A 118 8.69 -25.34 9.66
C PRO A 118 8.18 -23.90 9.87
N GLN A 119 7.73 -23.20 8.82
CA GLN A 119 7.30 -21.80 8.88
C GLN A 119 5.77 -21.68 8.92
N LEU A 120 5.17 -22.12 10.02
CA LEU A 120 3.77 -21.79 10.31
C LEU A 120 3.70 -20.32 10.72
N VAL A 121 2.91 -19.53 10.00
CA VAL A 121 2.72 -18.10 10.28
C VAL A 121 1.23 -17.84 10.54
N PRO A 122 0.79 -17.84 11.81
CA PRO A 122 -0.59 -17.50 12.14
C PRO A 122 -0.88 -16.07 11.70
N LEU A 123 -2.12 -15.80 11.31
CA LEU A 123 -2.58 -14.44 11.08
C LEU A 123 -2.75 -13.75 12.42
N GLU A 124 -1.92 -12.75 12.69
CA GLU A 124 -2.05 -11.84 13.82
C GLU A 124 -2.77 -10.57 13.37
N THR A 125 -3.59 -10.00 14.25
CA THR A 125 -4.30 -8.75 14.00
C THR A 125 -4.13 -7.77 15.16
N ASP A 126 -4.01 -6.50 14.85
CA ASP A 126 -3.86 -5.40 15.81
C ASP A 126 -4.46 -4.11 15.22
N THR A 127 -4.64 -3.07 16.03
CA THR A 127 -5.07 -1.74 15.57
C THR A 127 -4.27 -0.67 16.30
N ARG A 128 -3.65 0.24 15.54
CA ARG A 128 -2.79 1.30 16.06
C ARG A 128 -3.13 2.62 15.39
N GLN A 129 -3.48 3.64 16.17
CA GLN A 129 -3.83 4.98 15.63
C GLN A 129 -4.92 4.94 14.54
N GLY A 130 -5.91 4.04 14.67
CA GLY A 130 -6.96 3.84 13.67
C GLY A 130 -6.52 3.06 12.42
N VAL A 131 -5.26 2.63 12.33
CA VAL A 131 -4.74 1.75 11.29
C VAL A 131 -4.83 0.31 11.78
N GLU A 132 -5.60 -0.52 11.08
CA GLU A 132 -5.62 -1.97 11.30
C GLU A 132 -4.34 -2.59 10.73
N VAL A 133 -3.77 -3.54 11.45
CA VAL A 133 -2.54 -4.24 11.10
C VAL A 133 -2.83 -5.73 11.03
N LEU A 134 -2.56 -6.34 9.88
CA LEU A 134 -2.63 -7.77 9.63
C LEU A 134 -1.21 -8.29 9.42
N ALA A 135 -0.79 -9.32 10.16
CA ALA A 135 0.57 -9.83 10.10
C ALA A 135 0.64 -11.34 9.86
N LEU A 136 1.53 -11.74 8.94
CA LEU A 136 2.04 -13.10 8.81
C LEU A 136 3.53 -12.99 9.10
N ASN A 137 3.89 -13.19 10.36
CA ASN A 137 5.19 -12.81 10.89
C ASN A 137 6.01 -14.05 11.25
N ASN A 138 7.22 -14.16 10.71
CA ASN A 138 8.19 -15.12 11.19
C ASN A 138 9.18 -14.42 12.13
N PRO A 139 9.24 -14.79 13.42
CA PRO A 139 10.18 -14.16 14.34
C PRO A 139 11.64 -14.59 14.13
N TYR A 140 11.89 -15.63 13.30
CA TYR A 140 13.20 -16.27 13.14
C TYR A 140 13.84 -15.99 11.78
N ILE A 141 15.00 -15.32 11.78
CA ILE A 141 15.71 -14.89 10.58
C ILE A 141 16.44 -16.02 9.84
N THR A 142 16.53 -17.20 10.45
CA THR A 142 17.16 -18.41 9.88
C THR A 142 16.15 -19.28 9.15
N GLN A 143 14.86 -19.00 9.30
CA GLN A 143 13.78 -19.82 8.74
C GLN A 143 13.25 -19.29 7.41
N SER A 144 13.73 -18.16 6.88
CA SER A 144 13.29 -17.69 5.55
C SER A 144 14.50 -17.21 4.77
N SER A 145 14.61 -17.54 3.48
CA SER A 145 15.65 -17.00 2.58
C SER A 145 15.18 -15.79 1.76
N GLY A 146 13.90 -15.42 1.87
CA GLY A 146 13.26 -14.35 1.10
C GLY A 146 12.50 -13.41 2.01
N VAL A 147 11.18 -13.40 1.94
CA VAL A 147 10.34 -12.60 2.84
C VAL A 147 10.31 -13.27 4.22
N ILE A 148 10.78 -12.57 5.26
CA ILE A 148 10.67 -13.04 6.66
C ILE A 148 9.23 -12.85 7.13
N SER A 149 8.68 -11.65 6.93
CA SER A 149 7.35 -11.30 7.43
C SER A 149 6.59 -10.45 6.41
N LEU A 150 5.28 -10.64 6.37
CA LEU A 150 4.34 -9.87 5.57
C LEU A 150 3.38 -9.11 6.49
N TYR A 151 3.31 -7.81 6.31
CA TYR A 151 2.32 -6.96 6.97
C TYR A 151 1.41 -6.31 5.95
N THR A 152 0.10 -6.32 6.23
CA THR A 152 -0.86 -5.48 5.51
C THR A 152 -1.54 -4.54 6.49
N LEU A 153 -1.40 -3.24 6.24
CA LEU A 153 -1.98 -2.17 7.05
C LEU A 153 -3.14 -1.54 6.28
N LEU A 154 -4.21 -1.25 6.99
CA LEU A 154 -5.49 -0.84 6.44
C LEU A 154 -5.97 0.41 7.19
N HIS A 155 -6.11 1.53 6.48
CA HIS A 155 -6.58 2.78 7.07
C HIS A 155 -7.84 3.27 6.37
N ALA A 156 -8.99 3.05 7.01
CA ALA A 156 -10.30 3.33 6.42
C ALA A 156 -10.53 4.81 6.14
N ALA A 157 -10.11 5.69 7.05
CA ALA A 157 -10.31 7.13 6.93
C ALA A 157 -9.65 7.70 5.67
N SER A 158 -8.49 7.16 5.28
CA SER A 158 -7.79 7.53 4.05
C SER A 158 -7.94 6.50 2.93
N GLY A 159 -8.80 5.49 3.05
CA GLY A 159 -8.93 4.44 2.02
C GLY A 159 -7.62 3.77 1.60
N THR A 160 -6.59 3.80 2.46
CA THR A 160 -5.22 3.40 2.09
C THR A 160 -4.94 2.00 2.58
N VAL A 161 -4.28 1.22 1.71
CA VAL A 161 -3.75 -0.10 1.99
C VAL A 161 -2.23 -0.04 1.84
N ALA A 162 -1.48 -0.57 2.80
CA ALA A 162 -0.05 -0.75 2.66
C ALA A 162 0.32 -2.22 2.87
N THR A 163 1.04 -2.83 1.93
CA THR A 163 1.55 -4.20 2.05
C THR A 163 3.07 -4.16 2.09
N ALA A 164 3.67 -4.52 3.22
CA ALA A 164 5.10 -4.54 3.46
C ALA A 164 5.62 -5.97 3.48
N TYR A 165 6.56 -6.28 2.58
CA TYR A 165 7.33 -7.52 2.59
C TYR A 165 8.69 -7.22 3.23
N LEU A 166 8.91 -7.74 4.43
CA LEU A 166 10.16 -7.56 5.18
C LEU A 166 11.13 -8.63 4.71
N LEU A 167 12.26 -8.21 4.17
CA LEU A 167 13.18 -9.06 3.43
C LEU A 167 14.28 -9.58 4.34
N ASN A 168 14.59 -10.87 4.22
CA ASN A 168 15.85 -11.39 4.68
C ASN A 168 16.94 -10.96 3.71
N GLN A 169 18.12 -10.82 4.26
CA GLN A 169 19.33 -10.37 3.59
C GLN A 169 20.43 -11.40 3.90
N PRO A 170 21.44 -11.56 3.04
CA PRO A 170 22.60 -12.39 3.35
C PRO A 170 23.19 -12.02 4.71
N ALA A 171 23.55 -13.03 5.51
CA ALA A 171 23.98 -12.83 6.90
C ALA A 171 25.19 -11.89 7.04
N ASP A 172 26.08 -11.86 6.03
CA ASP A 172 27.26 -10.99 5.97
C ASP A 172 26.95 -9.55 5.51
N LYS A 173 25.73 -9.28 5.03
CA LYS A 173 25.30 -7.97 4.50
C LYS A 173 24.19 -7.32 5.31
N ARG A 174 23.47 -8.09 6.12
CA ARG A 174 22.29 -7.63 6.83
C ARG A 174 22.62 -6.88 8.11
N GLU A 175 21.76 -5.92 8.47
CA GLU A 175 21.98 -5.01 9.61
C GLU A 175 21.65 -5.64 10.98
N PHE A 176 21.10 -6.84 10.99
CA PHE A 176 20.70 -7.57 12.19
C PHE A 176 21.35 -8.96 12.24
N ALA A 177 22.01 -9.26 13.36
CA ALA A 177 22.63 -10.55 13.60
C ALA A 177 21.68 -11.53 14.31
N THR A 178 20.74 -11.03 15.10
CA THR A 178 19.84 -11.83 15.95
C THR A 178 18.38 -11.60 15.63
N ASP A 179 17.54 -12.58 16.00
CA ASP A 179 16.08 -12.46 15.87
C ASP A 179 15.55 -11.23 16.61
N ALA A 180 16.08 -10.93 17.80
CA ALA A 180 15.70 -9.74 18.57
C ALA A 180 16.04 -8.43 17.85
N GLN A 181 17.19 -8.34 17.20
CA GLN A 181 17.57 -7.16 16.42
C GLN A 181 16.68 -6.97 15.19
N TYR A 182 16.35 -8.07 14.50
CA TYR A 182 15.38 -8.05 13.40
C TYR A 182 14.01 -7.55 13.87
N GLN A 183 13.51 -8.10 14.97
CA GLN A 183 12.22 -7.72 15.53
C GLN A 183 12.19 -6.24 15.93
N ALA A 184 13.26 -5.73 16.55
CA ALA A 184 13.36 -4.31 16.87
C ALA A 184 13.33 -3.41 15.62
N LEU A 185 14.08 -3.76 14.56
CA LEU A 185 14.10 -3.00 13.32
C LEU A 185 12.75 -3.06 12.58
N ARG A 186 12.10 -4.22 12.58
CA ARG A 186 10.74 -4.42 12.07
C ARG A 186 9.74 -3.53 12.81
N ASP A 187 9.77 -3.56 14.14
CA ASP A 187 8.79 -2.83 14.96
C ASP A 187 8.98 -1.31 14.80
N GLN A 188 10.23 -0.86 14.65
CA GLN A 188 10.55 0.51 14.30
C GLN A 188 9.98 0.91 12.93
N PHE A 189 10.14 0.08 11.91
CA PHE A 189 9.53 0.29 10.59
C PHE A 189 8.01 0.38 10.68
N LEU A 190 7.36 -0.56 11.37
CA LEU A 190 5.91 -0.59 11.51
C LEU A 190 5.38 0.62 12.26
N ALA A 191 6.07 1.08 13.31
CA ALA A 191 5.71 2.30 14.03
C ALA A 191 5.77 3.54 13.12
N ALA A 192 6.80 3.65 12.28
CA ALA A 192 6.91 4.72 11.29
C ALA A 192 5.79 4.64 10.24
N LEU A 193 5.50 3.45 9.70
CA LEU A 193 4.47 3.26 8.69
C LEU A 193 3.06 3.57 9.23
N VAL A 194 2.72 3.07 10.43
CA VAL A 194 1.45 3.38 11.10
C VAL A 194 1.30 4.88 11.29
N THR A 195 2.33 5.54 11.82
CA THR A 195 2.30 6.98 12.09
C THR A 195 2.09 7.77 10.80
N CYS A 196 2.80 7.43 9.73
CA CYS A 196 2.64 8.07 8.43
C CYS A 196 1.30 7.77 7.75
N MET A 197 0.71 6.57 7.94
CA MET A 197 -0.61 6.25 7.41
C MET A 197 -1.73 6.99 8.15
N ALA A 198 -1.62 7.13 9.47
CA ALA A 198 -2.57 7.88 10.27
C ALA A 198 -2.47 9.39 10.01
N ASN A 199 -1.24 9.90 9.90
CA ASN A 199 -0.95 11.34 9.75
C ASN A 199 0.15 11.59 8.72
N PRO A 200 -0.14 11.49 7.41
CA PRO A 200 0.82 11.82 6.37
C PRO A 200 0.96 13.34 6.31
N ALA A 201 1.84 13.92 7.13
CA ALA A 201 2.02 15.36 7.17
C ALA A 201 2.28 15.91 5.74
N PRO A 202 1.56 16.96 5.31
CA PRO A 202 1.78 17.56 4.01
C PRO A 202 3.20 18.14 3.94
N PRO A 203 3.80 18.28 2.73
CA PRO A 203 5.00 19.10 2.60
C PRO A 203 4.69 20.49 3.17
N ALA A 204 5.58 21.01 4.03
CA ALA A 204 5.43 22.35 4.55
C ALA A 204 5.32 23.31 3.37
N VAL A 205 4.15 23.93 3.19
CA VAL A 205 4.03 25.11 2.34
C VAL A 205 4.85 26.17 3.07
N SER A 206 6.05 26.49 2.56
CA SER A 206 6.78 27.68 2.99
C SER A 206 5.89 28.89 2.71
N LEU A 207 5.13 29.30 3.73
CA LEU A 207 4.51 30.62 3.78
C LEU A 207 5.63 31.63 3.97
N ASN A 208 6.37 31.93 2.89
CA ASN A 208 7.18 33.13 2.80
C ASN A 208 6.24 34.33 2.62
N THR A 209 5.56 34.73 3.69
CA THR A 209 4.97 36.06 3.78
C THR A 209 6.09 37.05 4.09
N SER A 210 6.74 37.57 3.05
CA SER A 210 7.54 38.79 3.17
C SER A 210 6.61 39.96 3.53
N PRO A 211 6.89 40.74 4.59
CA PRO A 211 6.15 41.95 4.86
C PRO A 211 6.56 43.05 3.87
N THR A 212 5.60 43.52 3.07
CA THR A 212 5.74 44.72 2.24
C THR A 212 6.04 45.94 3.13
N PRO A 213 7.08 46.75 2.87
CA PRO A 213 7.33 47.95 3.64
C PRO A 213 6.29 49.03 3.28
N LYS A 214 5.62 49.58 4.30
CA LYS A 214 4.82 50.80 4.16
C LYS A 214 5.75 51.95 3.78
N ARG A 215 5.51 52.53 2.60
CA ARG A 215 6.12 53.79 2.16
C ARG A 215 5.45 54.94 2.94
N THR A 216 6.20 55.54 3.85
CA THR A 216 5.79 56.79 4.53
C THR A 216 6.09 57.95 3.59
N THR A 217 5.05 58.64 3.13
CA THR A 217 5.15 59.98 2.54
C THR A 217 5.02 61.02 3.65
N THR A 218 6.06 61.85 3.77
CA THR A 218 6.03 63.21 4.34
C THR A 218 6.99 64.05 3.52
#